data_AF-F2AM09-F1
#
_entry.id   AF-F2AM09-F1
#
_cell.length_a   1.000
_cell.length_b   1.000
_cell.length_c   1.000
_cell.angle_alpha   90.00
_cell.angle_beta   90.00
_cell.angle_gamma   90.00
#
_symmetry.space_group_name_H-M   'P 1'
#
loop_
_entity.id
_entity.type
_entity.pdbx_description
1 polymer ?
#
loop_
_entity_poly.entity_id
_entity_poly.type
_entity_poly.pdbx_seq_one_letter_code
_entity_poly.pdbx_strand_id
1 'polypeptide(L)'
;MTYDPAATFSYDHFAGGFLWSDEFPDTSSHDWNVVSHDYVYRYLIRIRRCITLDDANLSSLPLWRQVLDFAPNWPGLRADRREGTIVKRLRAAERLAEKCLKDLDDELSDLDGDL
;
A
#
# COMPACT_ATOMS: atom_id res chain seq x y z
N MET A 1 -4.86 3.30 17.40
CA MET A 1 -5.56 3.58 16.13
C MET A 1 -6.90 2.88 16.16
N THR A 2 -7.96 3.54 15.68
CA THR A 2 -9.35 3.06 15.76
C THR A 2 -9.93 3.01 14.36
N TYR A 3 -10.66 1.94 14.04
CA TYR A 3 -11.30 1.80 12.75
C TYR A 3 -12.33 2.90 12.49
N ASP A 4 -12.21 3.54 11.33
CA ASP A 4 -13.17 4.51 10.82
C ASP A 4 -13.83 3.96 9.54
N PRO A 5 -15.16 3.72 9.53
CA PRO A 5 -15.87 3.28 8.32
C PRO A 5 -15.90 4.36 7.22
N ALA A 6 -15.66 5.63 7.55
CA ALA A 6 -15.55 6.72 6.60
C ALA A 6 -14.10 6.99 6.15
N ALA A 7 -13.15 6.15 6.56
CA ALA A 7 -11.76 6.26 6.13
C ALA A 7 -11.69 6.30 4.60
N THR A 8 -10.80 7.14 4.07
CA THR A 8 -10.49 7.17 2.64
C THR A 8 -9.24 6.34 2.38
N PHE A 9 -9.00 5.98 1.12
CA PHE A 9 -7.77 5.28 0.74
C PHE A 9 -7.10 5.92 -0.46
N SER A 10 -5.77 5.83 -0.49
CA SER A 10 -4.91 6.23 -1.59
C SER A 10 -4.04 5.06 -2.02
N TYR A 11 -3.59 5.07 -3.27
CA TYR A 11 -2.64 4.07 -3.78
C TYR A 11 -1.20 4.55 -3.51
N ASP A 12 -0.44 3.78 -2.74
CA ASP A 12 1.00 4.01 -2.57
C ASP A 12 1.74 3.26 -3.69
N HIS A 13 2.32 4.02 -4.63
CA HIS A 13 3.03 3.48 -5.79
C HIS A 13 4.26 2.65 -5.41
N PHE A 14 4.95 2.98 -4.31
CA PHE A 14 6.14 2.27 -3.88
C PHE A 14 5.79 0.93 -3.21
N ALA A 15 4.71 0.89 -2.44
CA ALA A 15 4.21 -0.34 -1.85
C ALA A 15 3.39 -1.19 -2.84
N GLY A 16 2.87 -0.56 -3.89
CA GLY A 16 1.96 -1.19 -4.86
C GLY A 16 0.62 -1.57 -4.24
N GLY A 17 0.14 -0.82 -3.24
CA GLY A 17 -1.04 -1.18 -2.47
C GLY A 17 -1.78 0.03 -1.92
N PHE A 18 -2.99 -0.19 -1.41
CA PHE A 18 -3.77 0.87 -0.82
C PHE A 18 -3.35 1.16 0.62
N LEU A 19 -3.33 2.44 0.98
CA LEU A 19 -3.16 2.97 2.32
C LEU A 19 -4.48 3.62 2.75
N TRP A 20 -4.98 3.29 3.95
CA TRP A 20 -6.19 3.94 4.50
C TRP A 20 -5.84 5.04 5.50
N SER A 21 -6.65 6.09 5.54
CA SER A 21 -6.42 7.29 6.35
C SER A 21 -6.45 7.06 7.87
N ASP A 22 -6.99 5.92 8.33
CA ASP A 22 -7.08 5.55 9.75
C ASP A 22 -6.04 4.50 10.18
N GLU A 23 -5.14 4.09 9.28
CA GLU A 23 -4.18 3.02 9.53
C GLU A 23 -2.89 3.48 10.20
N PHE A 24 -2.59 4.76 10.12
CA PHE A 24 -1.37 5.34 10.67
C PHE A 24 -1.69 6.69 11.30
N PRO A 25 -0.79 7.21 12.16
CA PRO A 25 -0.94 8.55 12.71
C PRO A 25 -1.07 9.61 11.61
N ASP A 26 -1.71 10.73 11.94
CA ASP A 26 -1.81 11.88 11.04
C ASP A 26 -0.41 12.32 10.58
N THR A 27 -0.26 12.67 9.30
CA THR A 27 1.06 13.00 8.72
C THR A 27 1.74 14.22 9.34
N SER A 28 0.98 15.07 10.05
CA SER A 28 1.49 16.21 10.79
C SER A 28 1.86 15.89 12.25
N SER A 29 1.55 14.68 12.72
CA SER A 29 1.80 14.26 14.11
C SER A 29 3.24 13.83 14.34
N HIS A 30 3.69 13.95 15.60
CA HIS A 30 5.02 13.45 16.00
C HIS A 30 5.16 11.93 15.78
N ASP A 31 4.09 11.17 16.02
CA ASP A 31 4.07 9.72 15.84
C ASP A 31 4.27 9.31 14.37
N TRP A 32 3.84 10.15 13.42
CA TRP A 32 4.09 9.91 12.00
C TRP A 32 5.58 9.94 11.67
N ASN A 33 6.38 10.76 12.33
CA ASN A 33 7.83 10.77 12.10
C ASN A 33 8.44 9.41 12.46
N VAL A 34 7.98 8.77 13.53
CA VAL A 34 8.46 7.43 13.91
C VAL A 34 8.05 6.38 12.86
N VAL A 35 6.80 6.44 12.38
CA VAL A 35 6.27 5.46 11.42
C VAL A 35 6.86 5.63 10.02
N SER A 36 7.10 6.87 9.60
CA SER A 36 7.55 7.21 8.24
C SER A 36 9.06 7.08 8.06
N HIS A 37 9.86 7.26 9.13
CA HIS A 37 11.32 7.27 9.04
C HIS A 37 11.91 6.00 8.43
N ASP A 38 11.39 4.84 8.84
CA ASP A 38 11.90 3.54 8.40
C ASP A 38 11.08 2.93 7.24
N TYR A 39 10.09 3.66 6.73
CA TYR A 39 9.15 3.17 5.70
C TYR A 39 8.46 1.84 6.05
N VAL A 40 8.42 1.46 7.35
CA VAL A 40 7.83 0.18 7.82
C VAL A 40 6.38 0.05 7.38
N TYR A 41 5.64 1.16 7.37
CA TYR A 41 4.25 1.20 6.91
C TYR A 41 4.09 0.69 5.45
N ARG A 42 5.07 0.94 4.57
CA ARG A 42 5.05 0.45 3.19
C ARG A 42 5.21 -1.06 3.09
N TYR A 43 5.99 -1.68 3.99
CA TYR A 43 6.06 -3.14 4.07
C TYR A 43 4.71 -3.73 4.47
N LEU A 44 4.01 -3.13 5.42
CA LEU A 44 2.66 -3.58 5.81
C LEU A 44 1.66 -3.47 4.66
N ILE A 45 1.68 -2.35 3.93
CA ILE A 45 0.84 -2.17 2.73
C ILE A 45 1.20 -3.23 1.67
N ARG A 46 2.50 -3.46 1.42
CA ARG A 46 2.98 -4.45 0.45
C ARG A 46 2.53 -5.86 0.81
N ILE A 47 2.65 -6.25 2.08
CA ILE A 47 2.20 -7.56 2.57
C ILE A 47 0.70 -7.71 2.34
N ARG A 48 -0.09 -6.71 2.73
CA ARG A 48 -1.53 -6.74 2.50
C ARG A 48 -1.86 -6.87 1.01
N ARG A 49 -1.15 -6.18 0.12
CA ARG A 49 -1.29 -6.36 -1.33
C ARG A 49 -1.04 -7.81 -1.74
N CYS A 50 0.05 -8.43 -1.29
CA CYS A 50 0.33 -9.84 -1.60
C CYS A 50 -0.80 -10.77 -1.13
N ILE A 51 -1.30 -10.58 0.09
CA ILE A 51 -2.45 -11.34 0.62
C ILE A 51 -3.70 -11.09 -0.23
N THR A 52 -4.00 -9.84 -0.57
CA THR A 52 -5.17 -9.42 -1.37
C THR A 52 -5.19 -10.07 -2.76
N LEU A 53 -4.01 -10.30 -3.35
CA LEU A 53 -3.87 -10.83 -4.70
C LEU A 53 -3.50 -12.31 -4.75
N ASP A 54 -3.45 -12.98 -3.59
CA ASP A 54 -2.98 -14.37 -3.46
C ASP A 54 -1.58 -14.58 -4.08
N ASP A 55 -0.71 -13.59 -3.89
CA ASP A 55 0.68 -13.59 -4.38
C ASP A 55 1.56 -14.35 -3.39
N ALA A 56 2.11 -15.48 -3.83
CA ALA A 56 2.84 -16.47 -3.02
C ALA A 56 4.22 -16.00 -2.49
N ASN A 57 4.52 -14.69 -2.52
CA ASN A 57 5.73 -14.12 -1.93
C ASN A 57 5.63 -14.04 -0.39
N LEU A 58 5.65 -15.22 0.24
CA LEU A 58 5.38 -15.50 1.66
C LEU A 58 6.50 -15.08 2.62
N SER A 59 7.63 -14.58 2.14
CA SER A 59 8.78 -14.15 2.97
C SER A 59 8.44 -13.02 3.96
N SER A 60 7.29 -12.38 3.76
CA SER A 60 6.82 -11.21 4.50
C SER A 60 5.73 -11.55 5.55
N LEU A 61 5.34 -12.83 5.66
CA LEU A 61 4.42 -13.33 6.69
C LEU A 61 4.90 -13.10 8.15
N PRO A 62 6.19 -13.15 8.49
CA PRO A 62 6.62 -12.93 9.88
C PRO A 62 6.22 -11.56 10.42
N LEU A 63 6.34 -10.49 9.61
CA LEU A 63 5.94 -9.15 10.02
C LEU A 63 4.41 -9.03 10.15
N TRP A 64 3.66 -9.62 9.20
CA TRP A 64 2.20 -9.66 9.30
C TRP A 64 1.71 -10.37 10.56
N ARG A 65 2.37 -11.48 10.92
CA ARG A 65 2.07 -12.21 12.15
C ARG A 65 2.34 -11.36 13.40
N GLN A 66 3.43 -10.60 13.43
CA GLN A 66 3.67 -9.67 14.55
C GLN A 66 2.55 -8.63 14.68
N VAL A 67 2.02 -8.12 13.57
CA VAL A 67 0.88 -7.18 13.63
C VAL A 67 -0.38 -7.88 14.16
N LEU A 68 -0.66 -9.11 13.73
CA LEU A 68 -1.77 -9.89 14.28
C LEU A 68 -1.63 -10.12 15.80
N ASP A 69 -0.41 -10.38 16.27
CA ASP A 69 -0.14 -10.70 17.68
C ASP A 69 -0.15 -9.45 18.58
N PHE A 70 0.46 -8.34 18.13
CA PHE A 70 0.69 -7.15 18.96
C PHE A 70 -0.25 -5.97 18.66
N ALA A 71 -0.89 -5.95 17.48
CA ALA A 71 -1.83 -4.91 17.07
C ALA A 71 -3.09 -5.50 16.40
N PRO A 72 -3.81 -6.42 17.06
CA PRO A 72 -4.95 -7.15 16.45
C PRO A 72 -6.11 -6.23 16.02
N ASN A 73 -6.18 -5.03 16.60
CA ASN A 73 -7.21 -4.02 16.28
C ASN A 73 -6.75 -3.04 15.19
N TRP A 74 -5.59 -3.24 14.57
CA TRP A 74 -5.13 -2.36 13.50
C TRP A 74 -6.12 -2.40 12.33
N PRO A 75 -6.66 -1.25 11.88
CA PRO A 75 -7.68 -1.21 10.83
C PRO A 75 -7.27 -1.95 9.55
N GLY A 76 -5.97 -1.97 9.23
CA GLY A 76 -5.44 -2.64 8.06
C GLY A 76 -5.58 -4.16 8.03
N LEU A 77 -5.92 -4.80 9.16
CA LEU A 77 -6.19 -6.24 9.26
C LEU A 77 -7.62 -6.64 8.86
N ARG A 78 -8.49 -5.68 8.53
CA ARG A 78 -9.88 -6.01 8.21
C ARG A 78 -10.02 -6.69 6.84
N ALA A 79 -10.97 -7.64 6.76
CA ALA A 79 -11.23 -8.41 5.55
C ALA A 79 -11.71 -7.54 4.39
N ASP A 80 -12.59 -6.57 4.67
CA ASP A 80 -13.12 -5.60 3.69
C ASP A 80 -12.02 -4.76 3.01
N ARG A 81 -10.82 -4.68 3.59
CA ARG A 81 -9.65 -3.97 3.01
C ARG A 81 -8.74 -4.84 2.16
N ARG A 82 -9.01 -6.14 2.04
CA ARG A 82 -8.22 -7.09 1.24
C ARG A 82 -9.05 -8.06 0.40
N GLU A 83 -10.37 -8.01 0.53
CA GLU A 83 -11.29 -8.92 -0.16
C GLU A 83 -12.33 -8.13 -0.97
N GLY A 84 -13.07 -8.84 -1.83
CA GLY A 84 -14.18 -8.25 -2.58
C GLY A 84 -13.77 -7.20 -3.61
N THR A 85 -14.40 -6.02 -3.56
CA THR A 85 -14.22 -4.96 -4.57
C THR A 85 -12.82 -4.35 -4.55
N ILE A 86 -12.11 -4.44 -3.42
CA ILE A 86 -10.74 -3.94 -3.28
C ILE A 86 -9.78 -4.68 -4.20
N VAL A 87 -9.94 -5.99 -4.40
CA VAL A 87 -9.11 -6.78 -5.32
C VAL A 87 -9.15 -6.21 -6.74
N LYS A 88 -10.35 -5.88 -7.22
CA LYS A 88 -10.55 -5.30 -8.57
C LYS A 88 -9.95 -3.90 -8.66
N ARG A 89 -10.14 -3.07 -7.63
CA ARG A 89 -9.58 -1.71 -7.55
C ARG A 89 -8.06 -1.73 -7.54
N LEU A 90 -7.47 -2.66 -6.80
CA LEU A 90 -6.02 -2.80 -6.68
C LEU A 90 -5.40 -3.15 -8.03
N ARG A 91 -5.93 -4.17 -8.71
CA ARG A 91 -5.47 -4.52 -10.07
C ARG A 91 -5.66 -3.38 -11.08
N ALA A 92 -6.69 -2.56 -10.93
CA ALA A 92 -6.89 -1.40 -11.79
C ALA A 92 -5.86 -0.29 -11.52
N ALA A 93 -5.54 -0.05 -10.25
CA ALA A 93 -4.49 0.89 -9.86
C ALA A 93 -3.10 0.43 -10.33
N GLU A 94 -2.79 -0.87 -10.24
CA GLU A 94 -1.54 -1.43 -10.76
C GLU A 94 -1.39 -1.20 -12.27
N ARG A 95 -2.42 -1.52 -13.05
CA ARG A 95 -2.40 -1.26 -14.51
C ARG A 95 -2.26 0.22 -14.83
N LEU A 96 -2.90 1.10 -14.06
CA LEU A 96 -2.78 2.53 -14.26
C LEU A 96 -1.35 3.01 -13.94
N ALA A 97 -0.77 2.53 -12.85
CA ALA A 97 0.60 2.86 -12.47
C ALA A 97 1.62 2.37 -13.52
N GLU A 98 1.48 1.13 -14.00
CA GLU A 98 2.32 0.57 -15.07
C GLU A 98 2.19 1.39 -16.36
N LYS A 99 0.98 1.79 -16.74
CA LYS A 99 0.76 2.64 -17.91
C LYS A 99 1.45 3.99 -17.74
N CYS A 100 1.27 4.67 -16.61
CA CYS A 100 1.88 5.97 -16.37
C CYS A 100 3.42 5.89 -16.40
N LEU A 101 4.01 4.82 -15.85
CA LEU A 101 5.46 4.61 -15.93
C LEU A 101 5.92 4.42 -17.38
N LYS A 102 5.21 3.60 -18.15
CA LYS A 102 5.51 3.40 -19.57
C LYS A 102 5.41 4.70 -20.37
N ASP A 103 4.37 5.49 -20.15
CA ASP A 103 4.18 6.77 -20.85
C ASP A 103 5.36 7.73 -20.56
N LEU A 104 5.87 7.75 -19.32
CA LEU A 104 7.07 8.53 -18.95
C LEU A 104 8.37 7.99 -19.58
N ASP A 105 8.53 6.67 -19.66
CA ASP A 105 9.69 6.05 -20.30
C ASP A 105 9.73 6.34 -21.82
N ASP A 106 8.56 6.35 -22.47
CA ASP A 106 8.43 6.72 -23.88
C ASP A 106 8.83 8.21 -24.08
N GLU A 107 8.31 9.12 -23.23
CA GLU A 107 8.65 10.56 -23.28
C GLU A 107 10.15 10.83 -23.09
N LEU A 108 10.80 10.11 -22.16
CA LEU A 108 12.25 10.23 -21.94
C LEU A 108 13.07 9.72 -23.13
N SER A 109 12.63 8.62 -23.75
CA SER A 109 13.33 8.03 -24.90
C SER A 109 13.28 8.94 -26.13
N ASP A 110 12.16 9.65 -26.32
CA ASP A 110 12.01 10.62 -27.41
C ASP A 110 12.94 11.83 -27.22
N LEU A 111 13.18 12.28 -25.99
CA LEU A 111 14.09 13.40 -25.68
C LEU A 111 15.56 13.06 -25.92
N ASP A 112 15.98 11.82 -25.67
CA ASP A 112 17.36 11.37 -25.87
C ASP A 112 17.70 11.11 -27.35
N GLY A 113 16.68 10.91 -28.20
CA GLY A 113 16.83 10.71 -29.65
C GLY A 113 17.06 12.00 -30.46
N ASP A 114 16.83 13.17 -29.85
CA ASP A 114 16.95 14.49 -30.46
C ASP A 114 18.32 15.19 -30.19
N LEU A 115 19.27 14.51 -29.54
CA LEU A 115 20.65 14.97 -29.25
C LEU A 115 21.70 14.29 -30.14
#